data_AF-A0A314Y5A7-F1
#
_entry.id   AF-A0A314Y5A7-F1
#
_cell.length_a   1.000
_cell.length_b   1.000
_cell.length_c   1.000
_cell.angle_alpha   90.00
_cell.angle_beta   90.00
_cell.angle_gamma   90.00
#
_symmetry.space_group_name_H-M   'P 1'
#
loop_
_entity.id
_entity.type
_entity.pdbx_description
1 polymer ?
#
loop_
_entity_poly.entity_id
_entity_poly.type
_entity_poly.pdbx_seq_one_letter_code
_entity_poly.pdbx_strand_id
1 'polypeptide(L)'
;MSSSSEISMVLVVSLFVTSLMAMTASAGNFYQDFDITFGGERAKILNGGQLLTLNLDKFSGSGFKSKNEYLFGRIDMQIKLVSGNSAGTVTAYYLSSQGPTHDEIDFEFLGNLSGDPYTLHTNVFSQGKGNREQQFHLWFDPTKAFHTYSIVWNSQRIIFLVDNIPIRVFNNLETIGVPFPKNQPMRIYSSLWNADDWATRGGLVKTDWTQAPFTASYRNFQASTTSTNSLTEQNAWQTQGLDAAGRNRLRWVQQKFMVYNYCSDLKRFPQGLPAECRRSSCSKEHQNKTQKHNRGNPDPYQNDALFLQLNSSTGTESSNNQSPEAPSREQGQDQRESEADYPKGLSTNMWWADLKGALGQRFNFGAIACSARVLTKDKHLALPHVSVSDIRYIDWPELHRRGFKGVVFDKDNTLTVPYSLTLWGPLGSSLQQCKSVFGPDIAVFSNSAGLYEYDHDGSKARELEGAIGIKVIRHKVKKPAGTAEEIEKHFGCKASHLIMVGDRPLTDIVYGNQNGFLTILTEPLSLAEEPFIVRQVRKLETSLVNRWFRKGLKPTSHWMLPDGMQCVKHPPPL
;
A
#
# COMPACT_ATOMS: atom_id res chain seq x y z
N MET A 1 -27.35 4.80 -54.08
CA MET A 1 -27.44 4.62 -52.62
C MET A 1 -26.05 4.30 -52.04
N SER A 2 -25.11 5.25 -52.06
CA SER A 2 -23.72 5.03 -51.59
C SER A 2 -23.12 6.30 -50.95
N SER A 3 -23.92 7.02 -50.16
CA SER A 3 -23.49 8.29 -49.54
C SER A 3 -23.70 8.33 -48.02
N SER A 4 -24.37 7.34 -47.42
CA SER A 4 -24.76 7.35 -46.01
C SER A 4 -23.80 6.60 -45.09
N SER A 5 -22.97 5.67 -45.59
CA SER A 5 -22.04 4.90 -44.75
C SER A 5 -20.72 5.64 -44.48
N GLU A 6 -20.22 6.43 -45.43
CA GLU A 6 -18.93 7.13 -45.26
C GLU A 6 -19.03 8.33 -44.31
N ILE A 7 -20.16 9.04 -44.32
CA ILE A 7 -20.41 10.17 -43.41
C ILE A 7 -20.50 9.68 -41.95
N SER A 8 -21.04 8.48 -41.72
CA SER A 8 -21.16 7.87 -40.39
C SER A 8 -19.80 7.45 -39.83
N MET A 9 -18.91 6.94 -40.68
CA MET A 9 -17.58 6.47 -40.26
C MET A 9 -16.64 7.65 -39.93
N VAL A 10 -16.75 8.78 -40.64
CA VAL A 10 -15.98 10.01 -40.33
C VAL A 10 -16.46 10.68 -39.03
N LEU A 11 -17.76 10.66 -38.74
CA LEU A 11 -18.31 11.19 -37.49
C LEU A 11 -17.92 10.33 -36.27
N VAL A 12 -17.90 9.00 -36.43
CA VAL A 12 -17.48 8.09 -35.35
C VAL A 12 -15.97 8.20 -35.07
N VAL A 13 -15.13 8.31 -36.11
CA VAL A 13 -13.68 8.53 -35.91
C VAL A 13 -13.39 9.91 -35.31
N SER A 14 -14.14 10.95 -35.67
CA SER A 14 -14.03 12.29 -35.06
C SER A 14 -14.49 12.32 -33.60
N LEU A 15 -15.53 11.56 -33.25
CA LEU A 15 -15.99 11.36 -31.85
C LEU A 15 -15.02 10.52 -31.01
N PHE A 16 -14.32 9.55 -31.62
CA PHE A 16 -13.27 8.78 -30.93
C PHE A 16 -11.97 9.58 -30.73
N VAL A 17 -11.59 10.43 -31.68
CA VAL A 17 -10.40 11.30 -31.55
C VAL A 17 -10.64 12.46 -30.57
N THR A 18 -11.87 12.98 -30.47
CA THR A 18 -12.23 13.98 -29.45
C THR A 18 -12.41 13.38 -28.06
N SER A 19 -12.88 12.13 -27.95
CA SER A 19 -12.94 11.39 -26.67
C SER A 19 -11.56 10.97 -26.16
N LEU A 20 -10.56 10.77 -27.02
CA LEU A 20 -9.17 10.50 -26.60
C LEU A 20 -8.42 11.76 -26.14
N MET A 21 -8.95 12.97 -26.36
CA MET A 21 -8.35 14.22 -25.89
C MET A 21 -8.92 14.75 -24.56
N ALA A 22 -9.85 14.03 -23.93
CA ALA A 22 -10.54 14.49 -22.72
C ALA A 22 -10.25 13.66 -21.45
N MET A 23 -9.05 13.06 -21.37
CA MET A 23 -8.51 12.49 -20.12
C MET A 23 -7.00 12.81 -20.03
N THR A 24 -6.59 14.02 -20.37
CA THR A 24 -5.40 14.58 -19.75
C THR A 24 -5.83 14.97 -18.34
N ALA A 25 -5.48 14.15 -17.34
CA ALA A 25 -5.30 14.72 -16.00
C ALA A 25 -4.29 15.86 -16.22
N SER A 26 -4.76 17.11 -16.18
CA SER A 26 -3.88 18.26 -16.34
C SER A 26 -2.88 18.19 -15.21
N ALA A 27 -1.67 17.70 -15.48
CA ALA A 27 -0.56 17.90 -14.57
C ALA A 27 -0.48 19.40 -14.30
N GLY A 28 -0.49 19.80 -13.02
CA GLY A 28 -0.42 21.20 -12.63
C GLY A 28 0.73 21.89 -13.35
N ASN A 29 0.49 23.11 -13.82
CA ASN A 29 1.48 23.91 -14.53
C ASN A 29 2.03 24.94 -13.55
N PHE A 30 3.30 24.82 -13.16
CA PHE A 30 3.91 25.73 -12.18
C PHE A 30 3.82 27.20 -12.57
N TYR A 31 3.76 27.55 -13.86
CA TYR A 31 3.54 28.94 -14.28
C TYR A 31 2.16 29.48 -13.92
N GLN A 32 1.16 28.61 -13.82
CA GLN A 32 -0.20 28.95 -13.43
C GLN A 32 -0.36 28.92 -11.91
N ASP A 33 0.30 27.96 -11.26
CA ASP A 33 0.04 27.63 -9.86
C ASP A 33 0.90 28.43 -8.87
N PHE A 34 2.12 28.85 -9.25
CA PHE A 34 3.11 29.41 -8.32
C PHE A 34 3.83 30.65 -8.88
N ASP A 35 4.29 31.49 -7.94
CA ASP A 35 5.23 32.59 -8.19
C ASP A 35 6.56 32.28 -7.48
N ILE A 36 7.68 32.53 -8.16
CA ILE A 36 9.00 32.53 -7.52
C ILE A 36 9.10 33.72 -6.57
N THR A 37 9.42 33.48 -5.30
CA THR A 37 9.48 34.53 -4.27
C THR A 37 10.88 35.13 -4.14
N PHE A 38 11.92 34.31 -4.22
CA PHE A 38 13.32 34.75 -4.14
C PHE A 38 14.27 33.71 -4.76
N GLY A 39 15.52 34.10 -4.97
CA GLY A 39 16.59 33.23 -5.48
C GLY A 39 17.04 33.56 -6.92
N GLY A 40 16.29 34.40 -7.64
CA GLY A 40 16.60 34.76 -9.03
C GLY A 40 16.74 33.51 -9.89
N GLU A 41 17.87 33.37 -10.60
CA GLU A 41 18.21 32.20 -11.41
C GLU A 41 18.30 30.87 -10.64
N ARG A 42 18.28 30.89 -9.30
CA ARG A 42 18.32 29.67 -8.48
C ARG A 42 16.98 28.95 -8.43
N ALA A 43 15.87 29.64 -8.71
CA ALA A 43 14.57 29.01 -8.87
C ALA A 43 14.17 29.00 -10.34
N LYS A 44 13.92 27.82 -10.91
CA LYS A 44 13.56 27.70 -12.33
C LYS A 44 12.35 26.83 -12.53
N ILE A 45 11.40 27.34 -13.31
CA ILE A 45 10.32 26.55 -13.89
C ILE A 45 10.79 26.10 -15.28
N LEU A 46 10.78 24.80 -15.50
CA LEU A 46 11.35 24.11 -16.66
C LEU A 46 10.28 23.26 -17.34
N ASN A 47 10.61 22.71 -18.51
CA ASN A 47 9.79 21.74 -19.25
C ASN A 47 8.34 22.23 -19.45
N GLY A 48 8.19 23.49 -19.87
CA GLY A 48 6.87 24.08 -20.12
C GLY A 48 5.97 24.22 -18.88
N GLY A 49 6.54 24.18 -17.67
CA GLY A 49 5.78 24.29 -16.42
C GLY A 49 5.60 22.99 -15.66
N GLN A 50 6.23 21.89 -16.11
CA GLN A 50 6.06 20.57 -15.50
C GLN A 50 7.09 20.24 -14.40
N LEU A 51 8.16 21.02 -14.32
CA LEU A 51 9.23 20.84 -13.35
C LEU A 51 9.62 22.19 -12.75
N LEU A 52 9.71 22.26 -11.43
CA LEU A 52 10.29 23.40 -10.73
C LEU A 52 11.53 22.92 -9.97
N THR A 53 12.61 23.67 -10.05
CA THR A 53 13.85 23.41 -9.30
C THR A 53 14.18 24.58 -8.39
N LEU A 54 14.59 24.27 -7.16
CA LEU A 54 15.16 25.22 -6.22
C LEU A 54 16.63 24.86 -5.99
N ASN A 55 17.51 25.85 -6.14
CA ASN A 55 18.94 25.73 -5.89
C ASN A 55 19.35 26.55 -4.68
N LEU A 56 20.36 26.07 -3.97
CA LEU A 56 21.02 26.74 -2.87
C LEU A 56 22.52 26.73 -3.09
N ASP A 57 23.12 27.90 -2.94
CA ASP A 57 24.57 28.09 -2.89
C ASP A 57 24.91 29.06 -1.74
N LYS A 58 26.21 29.34 -1.56
CA LYS A 58 26.69 30.17 -0.45
C LYS A 58 26.17 31.61 -0.45
N PHE A 59 25.56 32.06 -1.55
CA PHE A 59 25.07 33.43 -1.68
C PHE A 59 23.58 33.53 -1.33
N SER A 60 22.78 32.57 -1.77
CA SER A 60 21.35 32.58 -1.50
C SER A 60 20.72 31.20 -1.68
N GLY A 61 19.62 30.99 -0.96
CA GLY A 61 18.66 29.94 -1.27
C GLY A 61 17.71 30.36 -2.40
N SER A 62 16.59 29.66 -2.47
CA SER A 62 15.49 30.01 -3.36
C SER A 62 14.16 29.53 -2.82
N GLY A 63 13.07 30.09 -3.31
CA GLY A 63 11.73 29.69 -2.89
C GLY A 63 10.62 30.16 -3.82
N PHE A 64 9.45 29.57 -3.63
CA PHE A 64 8.22 29.90 -4.35
C PHE A 64 7.01 29.87 -3.42
N LYS A 65 5.92 30.50 -3.86
CA LYS A 65 4.62 30.50 -3.18
C LYS A 65 3.48 30.25 -4.16
N SER A 66 2.37 29.68 -3.70
CA SER A 66 1.18 29.53 -4.54
C SER A 66 0.55 30.89 -4.82
N LYS A 67 -0.03 31.04 -6.01
CA LYS A 67 -0.79 32.25 -6.35
C LYS A 67 -2.08 32.32 -5.54
N ASN A 68 -2.73 31.17 -5.38
CA ASN A 68 -3.99 31.03 -4.66
C ASN A 68 -3.77 30.72 -3.17
N GLU A 69 -4.74 31.13 -2.37
CA GLU A 69 -4.91 30.72 -0.97
C GLU A 69 -5.90 29.56 -0.87
N TYR A 70 -5.69 28.72 0.12
CA TYR A 70 -6.47 27.51 0.36
C TYR A 70 -7.03 27.56 1.78
N LEU A 71 -8.31 27.25 1.94
CA LEU A 71 -8.90 26.96 3.23
C LEU A 71 -9.48 25.56 3.17
N PHE A 72 -8.73 24.61 3.73
CA PHE A 72 -8.91 23.19 3.55
C PHE A 72 -8.62 22.69 2.12
N GLY A 73 -8.44 21.38 2.01
CA GLY A 73 -8.18 20.70 0.74
C GLY A 73 -7.31 19.46 0.92
N ARG A 74 -7.11 18.75 -0.19
CA ARG A 74 -5.99 17.82 -0.35
C ARG A 74 -4.96 18.45 -1.27
N ILE A 75 -3.73 18.56 -0.78
CA ILE A 75 -2.63 19.21 -1.46
C ILE A 75 -1.52 18.18 -1.62
N ASP A 76 -1.20 17.85 -2.87
CA ASP A 76 -0.21 16.85 -3.25
C ASP A 76 0.94 17.53 -4.02
N MET A 77 2.17 17.22 -3.65
CA MET A 77 3.38 17.64 -4.38
C MET A 77 4.33 16.47 -4.50
N GLN A 78 4.87 16.23 -5.71
CA GLN A 78 5.99 15.31 -5.86
C GLN A 78 7.31 16.05 -5.68
N ILE A 79 8.11 15.60 -4.73
CA ILE A 79 9.39 16.22 -4.38
C ILE A 79 10.51 15.18 -4.50
N LYS A 80 11.63 15.57 -5.08
CA LYS A 80 12.90 14.84 -5.05
C LYS A 80 13.95 15.72 -4.40
N LEU A 81 14.59 15.20 -3.34
CA LEU A 81 15.48 15.97 -2.47
C LEU A 81 16.91 16.04 -3.01
N VAL A 82 17.72 16.89 -2.37
CA VAL A 82 19.13 17.10 -2.69
C VAL A 82 19.92 15.80 -2.52
N SER A 83 20.56 15.34 -3.59
CA SER A 83 21.40 14.14 -3.58
C SER A 83 22.79 14.40 -3.00
N GLY A 84 23.46 13.35 -2.54
CA GLY A 84 24.83 13.45 -2.03
C GLY A 84 24.88 14.07 -0.65
N ASN A 85 25.93 14.83 -0.35
CA ASN A 85 26.06 15.52 0.93
C ASN A 85 25.14 16.74 0.93
N SER A 86 24.12 16.70 1.78
CA SER A 86 23.11 17.75 1.93
C SER A 86 23.08 18.31 3.35
N ALA A 87 24.11 18.02 4.16
CA ALA A 87 24.17 18.46 5.55
C ALA A 87 24.02 19.99 5.67
N GLY A 88 23.33 20.44 6.71
CA GLY A 88 23.00 21.83 6.98
C GLY A 88 21.91 22.42 6.07
N THR A 89 21.43 21.71 5.05
CA THR A 89 20.35 22.21 4.16
C THR A 89 18.97 21.79 4.66
N VAL A 90 17.97 22.65 4.43
CA VAL A 90 16.55 22.35 4.67
C VAL A 90 15.76 22.63 3.41
N THR A 91 15.09 21.60 2.91
CA THR A 91 14.03 21.74 1.91
C THR A 91 12.70 21.85 2.66
N ALA A 92 12.02 22.98 2.62
CA ALA A 92 10.72 23.16 3.27
C ALA A 92 9.60 23.12 2.22
N TYR A 93 8.48 22.50 2.57
CA TYR A 93 7.22 22.53 1.83
C TYR A 93 6.08 22.63 2.84
N TYR A 94 5.40 23.77 2.86
CA TYR A 94 4.49 24.09 3.95
C TYR A 94 3.31 24.96 3.50
N LEU A 95 2.27 24.98 4.32
CA LEU A 95 1.19 25.96 4.22
C LEU A 95 1.34 26.98 5.32
N SER A 96 1.20 28.27 5.03
CA SER A 96 1.21 29.30 6.05
C SER A 96 0.24 30.44 5.73
N SER A 97 -0.37 30.98 6.77
CA SER A 97 -1.14 32.23 6.73
C SER A 97 -0.25 33.40 7.15
N GLN A 98 -0.74 34.63 6.99
CA GLN A 98 0.08 35.81 7.26
C GLN A 98 -0.16 36.36 8.69
N GLY A 99 0.87 36.97 9.27
CA GLY A 99 0.77 37.72 10.52
C GLY A 99 1.26 36.97 11.78
N PRO A 100 1.23 37.64 12.94
CA PRO A 100 1.82 37.12 14.18
C PRO A 100 1.04 35.92 14.77
N THR A 101 -0.22 35.76 14.40
CA THR A 101 -1.08 34.64 14.81
C THR A 101 -1.31 33.64 13.68
N HIS A 102 -0.35 33.52 12.76
CA HIS A 102 -0.48 32.61 11.63
C HIS A 102 -0.73 31.17 12.08
N ASP A 103 -1.57 30.48 11.32
CA ASP A 103 -1.61 29.04 11.23
C ASP A 103 -0.59 28.55 10.17
N GLU A 104 0.05 27.41 10.41
CA GLU A 104 1.05 26.80 9.51
C GLU A 104 1.12 25.27 9.66
N ILE A 105 1.41 24.58 8.54
CA ILE A 105 1.46 23.11 8.43
C ILE A 105 2.71 22.71 7.61
N ASP A 106 3.64 22.01 8.24
CA ASP A 106 5.00 21.90 7.70
C ASP A 106 5.40 20.48 7.31
N PHE A 107 6.05 20.36 6.15
CA PHE A 107 7.09 19.38 5.90
C PHE A 107 8.44 20.10 5.77
N GLU A 108 9.42 19.68 6.56
CA GLU A 108 10.80 20.13 6.39
C GLU A 108 11.71 18.91 6.27
N PHE A 109 12.49 18.86 5.19
CA PHE A 109 13.44 17.78 4.94
C PHE A 109 14.83 18.26 5.34
N LEU A 110 15.34 17.71 6.43
CA LEU A 110 16.65 18.03 6.97
C LEU A 110 17.68 17.15 6.28
N GLY A 111 18.58 17.79 5.53
CA GLY A 111 19.65 17.10 4.81
C GLY A 111 20.68 16.48 5.75
N ASN A 112 21.49 15.59 5.20
CA ASN A 112 22.47 14.82 5.95
C ASN A 112 23.74 14.54 5.12
N LEU A 113 24.74 13.96 5.77
CA LEU A 113 25.95 13.48 5.09
C LEU A 113 25.61 12.40 4.05
N SER A 114 26.47 12.24 3.05
CA SER A 114 26.30 11.19 2.05
C SER A 114 26.25 9.81 2.70
N GLY A 115 25.20 9.04 2.42
CA GLY A 115 24.98 7.70 2.97
C GLY A 115 24.17 7.67 4.27
N ASP A 116 23.98 8.81 4.95
CA ASP A 116 23.13 8.92 6.12
C ASP A 116 21.69 9.29 5.74
N PRO A 117 20.68 8.85 6.50
CA PRO A 117 19.28 9.07 6.15
C PRO A 117 18.87 10.54 6.32
N TYR A 118 18.02 11.01 5.41
CA TYR A 118 17.26 12.25 5.61
C TYR A 118 16.35 12.15 6.83
N THR A 119 16.09 13.30 7.45
CA THR A 119 15.04 13.43 8.48
C THR A 119 13.90 14.27 7.94
N LEU A 120 12.71 13.68 7.86
CA LEU A 120 11.47 14.40 7.58
C LEU A 120 10.88 14.92 8.87
N HIS A 121 10.78 16.23 8.98
CA HIS A 121 10.22 16.94 10.09
C HIS A 121 8.81 17.44 9.73
N THR A 122 7.87 17.31 10.66
CA THR A 122 6.53 17.88 10.55
C THR A 122 6.21 18.76 11.75
N ASN A 123 5.52 19.87 11.51
CA ASN A 123 5.06 20.76 12.56
C ASN A 123 3.65 21.30 12.24
N VAL A 124 3.00 21.83 13.27
CA VAL A 124 1.69 22.48 13.14
C VAL A 124 1.66 23.69 14.06
N PHE A 125 1.56 24.87 13.48
CA PHE A 125 1.26 26.12 14.17
C PHE A 125 -0.23 26.39 14.08
N SER A 126 -0.80 26.82 15.20
CA SER A 126 -2.11 27.44 15.16
C SER A 126 -2.16 28.65 16.08
N GLN A 127 -2.71 29.74 15.56
CA GLN A 127 -2.74 31.05 16.23
C GLN A 127 -1.35 31.50 16.69
N GLY A 128 -0.32 31.30 15.86
CA GLY A 128 1.07 31.64 16.13
C GLY A 128 1.79 30.69 17.10
N LYS A 129 1.12 29.64 17.59
CA LYS A 129 1.70 28.67 18.52
C LYS A 129 2.04 27.36 17.82
N GLY A 130 3.33 27.09 17.66
CA GLY A 130 3.88 25.80 17.18
C GLY A 130 4.32 24.90 18.32
N ASN A 131 5.59 24.45 18.28
CA ASN A 131 6.20 23.47 19.19
C ASN A 131 5.57 22.08 19.15
N ARG A 132 5.17 21.62 17.96
CA ARG A 132 4.52 20.32 17.73
C ARG A 132 5.30 19.43 16.78
N GLU A 133 6.61 19.41 16.95
CA GLU A 133 7.55 18.74 16.07
C GLU A 133 7.42 17.21 16.16
N GLN A 134 7.36 16.54 15.01
CA GLN A 134 7.57 15.09 14.88
C GLN A 134 8.54 14.83 13.74
N GLN A 135 9.53 13.97 13.98
CA GLN A 135 10.57 13.68 13.00
C GLN A 135 10.58 12.19 12.66
N PHE A 136 10.86 11.88 11.39
CA PHE A 136 10.84 10.54 10.84
C PHE A 136 12.03 10.33 9.89
N HIS A 137 12.61 9.13 9.88
CA HIS A 137 13.33 8.65 8.70
C HIS A 137 12.33 8.11 7.67
N LEU A 138 12.72 8.06 6.39
CA LEU A 138 11.89 7.51 5.33
C LEU A 138 12.28 6.06 5.04
N TRP A 139 11.33 5.25 4.62
CA TRP A 139 11.55 3.84 4.24
C TRP A 139 12.10 3.67 2.81
N PHE A 140 12.65 4.75 2.25
CA PHE A 140 13.27 4.85 0.92
C PHE A 140 14.26 6.02 0.89
N ASP A 141 15.11 6.07 -0.12
CA ASP A 141 16.01 7.20 -0.38
C ASP A 141 15.26 8.32 -1.17
N PRO A 142 14.91 9.46 -0.53
CA PRO A 142 14.12 10.53 -1.15
C PRO A 142 14.90 11.35 -2.19
N THR A 143 16.19 11.04 -2.41
CA THR A 143 17.04 11.72 -3.40
C THR A 143 17.04 11.02 -4.76
N LYS A 144 16.64 9.75 -4.81
CA LYS A 144 16.72 8.91 -6.04
C LYS A 144 15.51 9.06 -6.95
N ALA A 145 14.33 9.24 -6.37
CA ALA A 145 13.07 9.32 -7.10
C ALA A 145 12.19 10.44 -6.52
N PHE A 146 11.20 10.85 -7.31
CA PHE A 146 10.14 11.72 -6.82
C PHE A 146 9.16 10.91 -5.98
N HIS A 147 8.84 11.42 -4.79
CA HIS A 147 7.82 10.86 -3.90
C HIS A 147 6.72 11.89 -3.66
N THR A 148 5.49 11.43 -3.44
CA THR A 148 4.34 12.31 -3.23
C THR A 148 4.22 12.63 -1.74
N TYR A 149 4.29 13.92 -1.40
CA TYR A 149 4.04 14.44 -0.06
C TYR A 149 2.69 15.14 -0.07
N SER A 150 1.80 14.69 0.80
CA SER A 150 0.40 15.13 0.81
C SER A 150 -0.01 15.70 2.16
N ILE A 151 -0.77 16.79 2.11
CA ILE A 151 -1.50 17.34 3.25
C ILE A 151 -2.99 17.22 2.94
N VAL A 152 -3.70 16.41 3.74
CA VAL A 152 -5.16 16.42 3.77
C VAL A 152 -5.59 17.25 4.96
N TRP A 153 -6.14 18.42 4.68
CA TRP A 153 -6.56 19.39 5.69
C TRP A 153 -8.07 19.62 5.55
N ASN A 154 -8.83 19.26 6.58
CA ASN A 154 -10.27 19.52 6.65
C ASN A 154 -10.65 20.04 8.05
N SER A 155 -11.93 20.35 8.25
CA SER A 155 -12.43 20.92 9.51
C SER A 155 -12.24 20.02 10.73
N GLN A 156 -12.02 18.71 10.52
CA GLN A 156 -11.88 17.73 11.59
C GLN A 156 -10.43 17.38 11.91
N ARG A 157 -9.51 17.46 10.94
CA ARG A 157 -8.13 17.02 11.09
C ARG A 157 -7.20 17.47 9.97
N ILE A 158 -5.90 17.39 10.26
CA ILE A 158 -4.79 17.44 9.30
C ILE A 158 -4.15 16.04 9.27
N ILE A 159 -3.93 15.49 8.07
CA ILE A 159 -3.23 14.23 7.85
C ILE A 159 -2.03 14.51 6.96
N PHE A 160 -0.84 14.16 7.44
CA PHE A 160 0.39 14.16 6.67
C PHE A 160 0.59 12.79 6.06
N LEU A 161 0.80 12.72 4.74
CA LEU A 161 1.07 11.46 4.04
C LEU A 161 2.34 11.55 3.20
N VAL A 162 3.01 10.40 3.10
CA VAL A 162 4.10 10.14 2.17
C VAL A 162 3.68 8.94 1.31
N ASP A 163 3.55 9.12 0.00
CA ASP A 163 3.04 8.12 -0.94
C ASP A 163 1.72 7.47 -0.49
N ASN A 164 0.78 8.30 -0.03
CA ASN A 164 -0.51 7.88 0.55
C ASN A 164 -0.41 7.03 1.84
N ILE A 165 0.75 6.96 2.49
CA ILE A 165 0.93 6.35 3.81
C ILE A 165 0.86 7.46 4.87
N PRO A 166 -0.10 7.41 5.81
CA PRO A 166 -0.21 8.43 6.84
C PRO A 166 0.95 8.30 7.83
N ILE A 167 1.68 9.40 8.03
CA ILE A 167 2.79 9.47 9.00
C ILE A 167 2.39 10.21 10.28
N ARG A 168 1.40 11.11 10.18
CA ARG A 168 0.90 11.91 11.30
C ARG A 168 -0.55 12.33 11.08
N VAL A 169 -1.30 12.40 12.17
CA VAL A 169 -2.65 13.01 12.23
C VAL A 169 -2.68 14.04 13.36
N PHE A 170 -3.16 15.24 13.06
CA PHE A 170 -3.47 16.27 14.04
C PHE A 170 -4.98 16.55 14.00
N ASN A 171 -5.70 16.16 15.04
CA ASN A 171 -7.16 16.30 15.09
C ASN A 171 -7.55 17.71 15.54
N ASN A 172 -8.67 18.21 15.06
CA ASN A 172 -9.33 19.36 15.65
C ASN A 172 -9.83 18.96 17.05
N LEU A 173 -9.22 19.57 18.07
CA LEU A 173 -9.47 19.34 19.48
C LEU A 173 -9.79 20.66 20.20
N GLU A 174 -10.42 21.60 19.49
CA GLU A 174 -10.84 22.90 20.06
C GLU A 174 -11.78 22.73 21.25
N THR A 175 -12.56 21.64 21.31
CA THR A 175 -13.43 21.29 22.45
C THR A 175 -12.69 21.09 23.77
N ILE A 176 -11.38 20.81 23.71
CA ILE A 176 -10.49 20.74 24.89
C ILE A 176 -9.45 21.87 24.90
N GLY A 177 -9.69 22.95 24.15
CA GLY A 177 -8.88 24.17 24.14
C GLY A 177 -7.61 24.10 23.30
N VAL A 178 -7.47 23.12 22.40
CA VAL A 178 -6.34 23.05 21.46
C VAL A 178 -6.73 23.77 20.15
N PRO A 179 -6.08 24.89 19.80
CA PRO A 179 -6.37 25.61 18.55
C PRO A 179 -6.10 24.74 17.32
N PHE A 180 -6.89 24.97 16.26
CA PHE A 180 -6.79 24.24 15.00
C PHE A 180 -6.86 25.21 13.81
N PRO A 181 -6.03 25.04 12.76
CA PRO A 181 -6.11 25.84 11.54
C PRO A 181 -7.45 25.64 10.82
N LYS A 182 -8.44 26.49 11.05
CA LYS A 182 -9.76 26.39 10.37
C LYS A 182 -10.32 27.69 9.83
N ASN A 183 -9.72 28.83 10.20
CA ASN A 183 -10.29 30.14 9.90
C ASN A 183 -9.40 31.00 9.00
N GLN A 184 -8.11 30.68 8.90
CA GLN A 184 -7.14 31.45 8.12
C GLN A 184 -6.80 30.70 6.83
N PRO A 185 -7.17 31.21 5.65
CA PRO A 185 -6.66 30.68 4.39
C PRO A 185 -5.13 30.76 4.37
N MET A 186 -4.49 29.74 3.81
CA MET A 186 -3.04 29.63 3.74
C MET A 186 -2.57 29.53 2.29
N ARG A 187 -1.42 30.14 1.99
CA ARG A 187 -0.68 29.84 0.75
C ARG A 187 0.23 28.65 0.99
N ILE A 188 0.54 27.96 -0.09
CA ILE A 188 1.59 26.95 -0.12
C ILE A 188 2.92 27.68 -0.37
N TYR A 189 3.95 27.28 0.35
CA TYR A 189 5.30 27.77 0.21
C TYR A 189 6.26 26.61 0.05
N SER A 190 7.37 26.88 -0.63
CA SER A 190 8.52 26.01 -0.57
C SER A 190 9.80 26.82 -0.65
N SER A 191 10.82 26.36 0.05
CA SER A 191 12.13 26.99 0.03
C SER A 191 13.25 25.97 0.23
N LEU A 192 14.42 26.28 -0.29
CA LEU A 192 15.66 25.56 -0.01
C LEU A 192 16.66 26.56 0.58
N TRP A 193 17.09 26.31 1.82
CA TRP A 193 17.91 27.24 2.59
C TRP A 193 18.88 26.52 3.53
N ASN A 194 19.87 27.26 4.05
CA ASN A 194 20.84 26.75 5.01
C ASN A 194 20.35 26.98 6.44
N ALA A 195 20.41 25.94 7.26
CA ALA A 195 19.96 25.90 8.64
C ALA A 195 21.02 25.22 9.51
N ASP A 196 22.28 25.64 9.34
CA ASP A 196 23.47 25.09 9.98
C ASP A 196 23.37 24.97 11.50
N ASP A 197 22.60 25.85 12.13
CA ASP A 197 22.47 25.91 13.58
C ASP A 197 21.71 24.72 14.17
N TRP A 198 20.93 23.98 13.37
CA TRP A 198 20.08 22.92 13.92
C TRP A 198 19.78 21.74 12.99
N ALA A 199 19.86 21.91 11.66
CA ALA A 199 19.30 20.93 10.71
C ALA A 199 19.93 19.54 10.79
N THR A 200 21.25 19.44 10.75
CA THR A 200 21.93 18.13 10.71
C THR A 200 22.58 17.83 12.05
N ARG A 201 22.13 16.74 12.68
CA ARG A 201 22.57 16.29 14.02
C ARG A 201 22.47 17.40 15.07
N GLY A 202 21.37 18.16 15.06
CA GLY A 202 21.17 19.27 15.98
C GLY A 202 22.15 20.43 15.78
N GLY A 203 22.65 20.60 14.55
CA GLY A 203 23.56 21.69 14.16
C GLY A 203 25.05 21.38 14.29
N LEU A 204 25.42 20.14 14.67
CA LEU A 204 26.82 19.72 14.78
C LEU A 204 27.52 19.61 13.43
N VAL A 205 26.78 19.31 12.35
CA VAL A 205 27.32 19.17 11.00
C VAL A 205 26.82 20.33 10.15
N LYS A 206 27.78 21.08 9.58
CA LYS A 206 27.56 22.29 8.80
C LYS A 206 27.52 21.99 7.30
N THR A 207 26.94 22.90 6.53
CA THR A 207 26.92 22.81 5.06
C THR A 207 28.33 22.94 4.49
N ASP A 208 28.72 21.93 3.72
CA ASP A 208 29.92 21.98 2.89
C ASP A 208 29.61 22.68 1.56
N TRP A 209 29.85 23.99 1.52
CA TRP A 209 29.58 24.82 0.34
C TRP A 209 30.37 24.44 -0.91
N THR A 210 31.40 23.59 -0.81
CA THR A 210 32.10 23.07 -1.98
C THR A 210 31.24 22.09 -2.80
N GLN A 211 30.17 21.57 -2.20
CA GLN A 211 29.19 20.69 -2.84
C GLN A 211 28.04 21.45 -3.52
N ALA A 212 28.01 22.78 -3.43
CA ALA A 212 26.99 23.59 -4.08
C ALA A 212 27.12 23.51 -5.63
N PRO A 213 26.01 23.62 -6.38
CA PRO A 213 24.66 23.92 -5.90
C PRO A 213 23.94 22.68 -5.35
N PHE A 214 23.19 22.89 -4.26
CA PHE A 214 22.24 21.92 -3.75
C PHE A 214 20.91 22.11 -4.47
N THR A 215 20.33 21.05 -5.04
CA THR A 215 19.11 21.17 -5.86
C THR A 215 17.99 20.28 -5.33
N ALA A 216 16.84 20.88 -5.03
CA ALA A 216 15.57 20.18 -4.80
C ALA A 216 14.65 20.35 -6.01
N SER A 217 13.91 19.30 -6.37
CA SER A 217 13.04 19.29 -7.56
C SER A 217 11.59 18.99 -7.20
N TYR A 218 10.66 19.63 -7.90
CA TYR A 218 9.22 19.58 -7.65
C TYR A 218 8.48 19.30 -8.96
N ARG A 219 7.45 18.45 -8.92
CA ARG A 219 6.57 18.19 -10.06
C ARG A 219 5.16 17.78 -9.65
N ASN A 220 4.27 17.73 -10.64
CA ASN A 220 2.93 17.15 -10.52
C ASN A 220 2.15 17.69 -9.29
N PHE A 221 2.16 19.01 -9.13
CA PHE A 221 1.35 19.67 -8.11
C PHE A 221 -0.14 19.45 -8.40
N GLN A 222 -0.90 19.09 -7.36
CA GLN A 222 -2.35 18.97 -7.43
C GLN A 222 -2.99 19.47 -6.14
N ALA A 223 -4.04 20.28 -6.26
CA ALA A 223 -4.85 20.74 -5.15
C ALA A 223 -6.34 20.46 -5.42
N SER A 224 -6.96 19.64 -4.56
CA SER A 224 -8.40 19.39 -4.57
C SER A 224 -9.08 20.23 -3.49
N THR A 225 -10.00 21.11 -3.88
CA THR A 225 -10.64 22.12 -3.01
C THR A 225 -12.14 22.20 -3.31
N THR A 226 -12.92 22.88 -2.46
CA THR A 226 -14.37 23.10 -2.66
C THR A 226 -14.70 24.02 -3.84
N SER A 227 -13.74 24.79 -4.34
CA SER A 227 -13.93 25.78 -5.41
C SER A 227 -13.95 25.21 -6.83
N THR A 228 -13.72 23.90 -7.01
CA THR A 228 -13.79 23.23 -8.32
C THR A 228 -15.17 22.58 -8.51
N ASN A 229 -16.02 23.18 -9.36
CA ASN A 229 -17.40 22.76 -9.68
C ASN A 229 -17.50 21.40 -10.43
N SER A 230 -17.00 20.30 -9.86
CA SER A 230 -17.30 18.95 -10.38
C SER A 230 -17.78 18.00 -9.28
N LEU A 231 -19.00 17.50 -9.43
CA LEU A 231 -19.88 17.08 -8.34
C LEU A 231 -19.76 15.62 -7.87
N THR A 232 -18.75 14.84 -8.24
CA THR A 232 -18.83 13.38 -7.96
C THR A 232 -17.60 12.66 -7.39
N GLU A 233 -16.36 13.18 -7.47
CA GLU A 233 -15.20 12.50 -6.83
C GLU A 233 -14.23 13.41 -6.06
N GLN A 234 -14.26 14.74 -6.26
CA GLN A 234 -13.23 15.65 -5.75
C GLN A 234 -13.41 16.11 -4.28
N ASN A 235 -14.51 15.74 -3.61
CA ASN A 235 -14.78 16.16 -2.23
C ASN A 235 -14.50 15.09 -1.16
N ALA A 236 -13.95 13.93 -1.54
CA ALA A 236 -13.65 12.84 -0.61
C ALA A 236 -12.72 13.26 0.55
N TRP A 237 -11.88 14.27 0.33
CA TRP A 237 -10.95 14.79 1.34
C TRP A 237 -11.66 15.50 2.52
N GLN A 238 -12.87 16.06 2.31
CA GLN A 238 -13.58 16.88 3.31
C GLN A 238 -13.90 16.11 4.59
N THR A 239 -14.21 14.82 4.44
CA THR A 239 -14.53 13.92 5.56
C THR A 239 -13.47 12.84 5.72
N GLN A 240 -12.35 12.93 5.01
CA GLN A 240 -11.31 11.93 5.03
C GLN A 240 -10.73 11.79 6.44
N GLY A 241 -10.87 10.58 6.97
CA GLY A 241 -10.22 10.11 8.19
C GLY A 241 -9.34 8.90 7.89
N LEU A 242 -8.77 8.31 8.95
CA LEU A 242 -8.06 7.04 8.83
C LEU A 242 -9.00 5.87 9.10
N ASP A 243 -9.13 4.97 8.12
CA ASP A 243 -9.71 3.64 8.32
C ASP A 243 -8.80 2.78 9.23
N ALA A 244 -9.23 1.56 9.56
CA ALA A 244 -8.44 0.66 10.41
C ALA A 244 -7.04 0.36 9.82
N ALA A 245 -6.94 0.24 8.49
CA ALA A 245 -5.68 -0.01 7.81
C ALA A 245 -4.75 1.22 7.87
N GLY A 246 -5.29 2.42 7.63
CA GLY A 246 -4.58 3.68 7.78
C GLY A 246 -4.05 3.89 9.19
N ARG A 247 -4.85 3.55 10.22
CA ARG A 247 -4.41 3.59 11.63
C ARG A 247 -3.29 2.59 11.92
N ASN A 248 -3.34 1.39 11.35
CA ASN A 248 -2.28 0.39 11.51
C ASN A 248 -0.99 0.81 10.80
N ARG A 249 -1.09 1.40 9.60
CA ARG A 249 0.06 1.97 8.87
C ARG A 249 0.69 3.12 9.64
N LEU A 250 -0.12 4.05 10.14
CA LEU A 250 0.36 5.14 11.00
C LEU A 250 1.13 4.60 12.21
N ARG A 251 0.59 3.57 12.87
CA ARG A 251 1.28 2.91 14.00
C ARG A 251 2.60 2.28 13.58
N TRP A 252 2.65 1.60 12.44
CA TRP A 252 3.88 1.01 11.91
C TRP A 252 4.93 2.09 11.61
N VAL A 253 4.53 3.19 10.95
CA VAL A 253 5.43 4.34 10.70
C VAL A 253 5.99 4.88 12.01
N GLN A 254 5.10 5.17 12.96
CA GLN A 254 5.49 5.71 14.27
C GLN A 254 6.38 4.77 15.08
N GLN A 255 6.20 3.45 14.95
CA GLN A 255 7.02 2.47 15.67
C GLN A 255 8.39 2.23 15.05
N LYS A 256 8.50 2.35 13.72
CA LYS A 256 9.72 1.94 12.99
C LYS A 256 10.57 3.10 12.52
N PHE A 257 9.98 4.26 12.26
CA PHE A 257 10.63 5.35 11.55
C PHE A 257 10.61 6.68 12.29
N MET A 258 9.73 6.86 13.28
CA MET A 258 9.69 8.09 14.07
C MET A 258 10.90 8.16 15.02
N VAL A 259 11.66 9.24 14.93
CA VAL A 259 12.87 9.47 15.73
C VAL A 259 12.67 10.50 16.83
N TYR A 260 11.72 11.41 16.66
CA TYR A 260 11.35 12.39 17.68
C TYR A 260 9.84 12.65 17.67
N ASN A 261 9.28 12.84 18.86
CA ASN A 261 7.87 13.19 19.05
C ASN A 261 7.70 14.11 20.26
N TYR A 262 7.24 15.34 20.01
CA TYR A 262 6.98 16.33 21.06
C TYR A 262 6.02 15.81 22.16
N CYS A 263 5.07 14.93 21.83
CA CYS A 263 4.15 14.34 22.79
C CYS A 263 4.80 13.35 23.78
N SER A 264 6.08 13.03 23.62
CA SER A 264 6.86 12.22 24.55
C SER A 264 8.04 12.98 25.16
N ASP A 265 8.24 14.24 24.80
CA ASP A 265 9.38 15.04 25.28
C ASP A 265 9.05 15.76 26.60
N LEU A 266 9.22 15.04 27.70
CA LEU A 266 9.04 15.60 29.05
C LEU A 266 10.12 16.63 29.41
N LYS A 267 11.28 16.63 28.73
CA LYS A 267 12.34 17.62 28.99
C LYS A 267 11.92 18.97 28.44
N ARG A 268 11.32 18.99 27.25
CA ARG A 268 10.78 20.21 26.65
C ARG A 268 9.49 20.69 27.31
N PHE A 269 8.68 19.77 27.83
CA PHE A 269 7.41 20.08 28.51
C PHE A 269 7.39 19.64 29.99
N PRO A 270 8.24 20.24 30.86
CA PRO A 270 8.34 19.83 32.27
C PRO A 270 7.07 20.12 33.07
N GLN A 271 6.25 21.09 32.63
CA GLN A 271 4.97 21.45 33.24
C GLN A 271 3.79 20.59 32.77
N GLY A 272 4.05 19.57 31.95
CA GLY A 272 3.06 18.65 31.42
C GLY A 272 2.92 18.75 29.90
N LEU A 273 2.65 17.60 29.29
CA LEU A 273 2.49 17.47 27.84
C LEU A 273 1.29 18.26 27.31
N PRO A 274 1.35 18.74 26.06
CA PRO A 274 0.22 19.39 25.39
C PRO A 274 -1.09 18.57 25.48
N ALA A 275 -2.23 19.26 25.55
CA ALA A 275 -3.53 18.62 25.83
C ALA A 275 -3.92 17.58 24.76
N GLU A 276 -3.57 17.85 23.50
CA GLU A 276 -3.74 16.96 22.35
C GLU A 276 -2.92 15.66 22.45
N CYS A 277 -1.88 15.62 23.29
CA CYS A 277 -1.05 14.44 23.50
C CYS A 277 -1.64 13.49 24.56
N ARG A 278 -2.64 13.94 25.33
CA ARG A 278 -3.28 13.13 26.38
C ARG A 278 -4.08 12.01 25.72
N ARG A 279 -3.64 10.76 25.88
CA ARG A 279 -4.42 9.59 25.43
C ARG A 279 -5.79 9.62 26.10
N SER A 280 -6.85 9.47 25.31
CA SER A 280 -8.17 9.14 25.85
C SER A 280 -8.05 7.90 26.74
N SER A 281 -8.65 7.96 27.92
CA SER A 281 -8.46 7.08 29.08
C SER A 281 -8.91 5.63 28.91
N CYS A 282 -8.99 5.09 27.69
CA CYS A 282 -9.42 3.70 27.42
C CYS A 282 -8.27 2.67 27.46
N SER A 283 -7.20 2.92 28.22
CA SER A 283 -6.05 1.98 28.33
C SER A 283 -5.48 1.82 29.74
N LYS A 284 -6.09 2.45 30.75
CA LYS A 284 -5.58 2.39 32.14
C LYS A 284 -5.92 1.09 32.89
N GLU A 285 -6.79 0.22 32.35
CA GLU A 285 -7.16 -1.03 33.03
C GLU A 285 -6.23 -2.23 32.77
N HIS A 286 -5.21 -2.12 31.90
CA HIS A 286 -4.30 -3.23 31.63
C HIS A 286 -2.86 -3.04 32.15
N GLN A 287 -2.54 -1.91 32.78
CA GLN A 287 -1.22 -1.69 33.41
C GLN A 287 -1.22 -1.88 34.94
N ASN A 288 -2.39 -1.96 35.60
CA ASN A 288 -2.47 -2.18 37.05
C ASN A 288 -2.54 -3.65 37.49
N LYS A 289 -2.41 -4.63 36.58
CA LYS A 289 -2.36 -6.06 36.92
C LYS A 289 -0.96 -6.68 36.95
N THR A 290 0.09 -5.94 36.61
CA THR A 290 1.47 -6.48 36.53
C THR A 290 2.45 -5.90 37.54
N GLN A 291 1.98 -5.17 38.56
CA GLN A 291 2.81 -4.60 39.64
C GLN A 291 2.37 -5.00 41.06
N LYS A 292 1.66 -6.13 41.23
CA LYS A 292 1.27 -6.64 42.56
C LYS A 292 1.67 -8.08 42.89
N HIS A 293 2.55 -8.71 42.12
CA HIS A 293 3.22 -9.96 42.53
C HIS A 293 4.74 -9.82 42.37
N ASN A 294 5.36 -9.15 43.34
CA ASN A 294 6.74 -9.40 43.74
C ASN A 294 6.94 -8.82 45.14
N ARG A 295 6.56 -9.60 46.15
CA ARG A 295 7.06 -9.50 47.53
C ARG A 295 6.55 -10.71 48.34
N GLY A 296 7.50 -11.50 48.84
CA GLY A 296 7.35 -12.35 50.02
C GLY A 296 6.97 -13.80 49.77
N ASN A 297 7.96 -14.69 49.82
CA ASN A 297 7.80 -16.03 50.37
C ASN A 297 7.90 -15.90 51.91
N PRO A 298 7.13 -16.66 52.72
CA PRO A 298 7.68 -17.92 53.20
C PRO A 298 6.68 -19.08 53.39
N ASP A 299 7.14 -20.28 53.03
CA ASP A 299 7.04 -21.61 53.68
C ASP A 299 5.68 -22.26 54.09
N PRO A 300 5.63 -23.61 54.22
CA PRO A 300 4.57 -24.45 53.70
C PRO A 300 3.73 -25.11 54.82
N TYR A 301 2.73 -25.91 54.41
CA TYR A 301 1.75 -26.67 55.21
C TYR A 301 0.49 -25.90 55.62
N GLN A 302 -0.59 -26.04 54.83
CA GLN A 302 -1.87 -26.48 55.38
C GLN A 302 -2.82 -26.99 54.29
N ASN A 303 -3.36 -28.18 54.55
CA ASN A 303 -4.27 -28.97 53.75
C ASN A 303 -5.76 -28.56 53.94
N ASP A 304 -6.56 -29.02 52.98
CA ASP A 304 -7.95 -29.49 53.05
C ASP A 304 -9.12 -28.53 53.31
N ALA A 305 -10.06 -28.51 52.35
CA ALA A 305 -11.48 -28.90 52.50
C ALA A 305 -12.29 -28.36 51.30
N LEU A 306 -12.79 -29.22 50.40
CA LEU A 306 -14.09 -29.92 50.45
C LEU A 306 -15.27 -29.09 49.90
N PHE A 307 -15.66 -29.43 48.66
CA PHE A 307 -17.00 -29.82 48.21
C PHE A 307 -18.26 -29.38 48.99
N LEU A 308 -19.23 -28.85 48.22
CA LEU A 308 -20.70 -29.05 48.23
C LEU A 308 -21.57 -27.79 48.33
N GLN A 309 -22.75 -27.95 47.70
CA GLN A 309 -23.97 -27.12 47.64
C GLN A 309 -24.03 -26.12 46.47
N LEU A 310 -25.04 -26.11 45.60
CA LEU A 310 -26.36 -26.77 45.60
C LEU A 310 -26.93 -26.81 44.16
N ASN A 311 -27.51 -27.95 43.79
CA ASN A 311 -28.42 -28.14 42.66
C ASN A 311 -29.84 -27.70 43.03
N SER A 312 -30.62 -27.24 42.04
CA SER A 312 -31.97 -27.74 41.67
C SER A 312 -32.62 -26.70 40.74
N SER A 313 -33.13 -27.05 39.56
CA SER A 313 -34.43 -27.71 39.43
C SER A 313 -34.64 -28.38 38.04
N THR A 314 -35.06 -29.65 38.07
CA THR A 314 -36.14 -30.32 37.28
C THR A 314 -36.33 -29.98 35.78
N GLY A 315 -36.50 -30.90 34.83
CA GLY A 315 -36.71 -32.36 34.87
C GLY A 315 -36.91 -32.91 33.44
N THR A 316 -36.56 -34.19 33.28
CA THR A 316 -37.07 -35.28 32.39
C THR A 316 -38.02 -34.93 31.23
N GLU A 317 -37.87 -35.47 30.00
CA GLU A 317 -38.07 -36.89 29.57
C GLU A 317 -37.32 -37.19 28.25
N SER A 318 -36.51 -38.25 28.16
CA SER A 318 -36.74 -39.59 27.54
C SER A 318 -36.81 -39.60 25.98
N SER A 319 -35.74 -40.03 25.26
CA SER A 319 -35.50 -41.37 24.63
C SER A 319 -36.49 -41.72 23.49
N ASN A 320 -36.16 -42.25 22.30
CA ASN A 320 -35.06 -43.09 21.80
C ASN A 320 -35.03 -43.10 20.26
N ASN A 321 -33.82 -43.29 19.70
CA ASN A 321 -33.40 -44.08 18.52
C ASN A 321 -34.44 -44.61 17.49
N GLN A 322 -34.15 -44.42 16.19
CA GLN A 322 -33.62 -45.46 15.26
C GLN A 322 -33.74 -45.02 13.76
N SER A 323 -32.65 -45.21 13.00
CA SER A 323 -32.67 -45.46 11.54
C SER A 323 -33.04 -46.95 11.29
N PRO A 324 -33.34 -47.49 10.08
CA PRO A 324 -32.59 -47.28 8.82
C PRO A 324 -33.35 -47.47 7.47
N GLU A 325 -32.55 -47.37 6.39
CA GLU A 325 -32.63 -48.11 5.11
C GLU A 325 -33.51 -47.65 3.92
N ALA A 326 -32.89 -47.80 2.74
CA ALA A 326 -33.31 -47.47 1.38
C ALA A 326 -34.06 -48.64 0.70
N PRO A 327 -34.60 -48.44 -0.53
CA PRO A 327 -34.00 -49.19 -1.66
C PRO A 327 -34.01 -48.49 -3.05
N SER A 328 -32.87 -48.65 -3.75
CA SER A 328 -32.58 -48.98 -5.18
C SER A 328 -33.45 -48.60 -6.41
N ARG A 329 -32.70 -48.17 -7.47
CA ARG A 329 -32.78 -48.47 -8.94
C ARG A 329 -33.97 -47.89 -9.76
N GLU A 330 -33.88 -47.48 -11.03
CA GLU A 330 -32.84 -47.34 -12.08
C GLU A 330 -33.45 -46.52 -13.27
N GLN A 331 -32.57 -45.86 -14.06
CA GLN A 331 -32.65 -45.51 -15.50
C GLN A 331 -33.65 -44.47 -16.07
N GLY A 332 -33.11 -43.61 -16.95
CA GLY A 332 -33.86 -42.96 -18.04
C GLY A 332 -33.45 -41.52 -18.39
N GLN A 333 -32.73 -41.35 -19.49
CA GLN A 333 -32.42 -40.06 -20.16
C GLN A 333 -33.71 -39.40 -20.69
N ASP A 334 -33.82 -38.06 -20.70
CA ASP A 334 -33.78 -37.26 -21.94
C ASP A 334 -33.93 -35.75 -21.70
N GLN A 335 -33.43 -34.97 -22.66
CA GLN A 335 -33.50 -33.52 -22.75
C GLN A 335 -34.88 -33.02 -23.21
N ARG A 336 -35.38 -31.90 -22.64
CA ARG A 336 -35.98 -30.76 -23.37
C ARG A 336 -36.46 -29.65 -22.44
N GLU A 337 -36.27 -28.43 -22.91
CA GLU A 337 -36.73 -27.17 -22.34
C GLU A 337 -38.26 -27.02 -22.39
N SER A 338 -38.87 -26.48 -21.33
CA SER A 338 -40.02 -25.57 -21.42
C SER A 338 -40.25 -24.81 -20.10
N GLU A 339 -40.35 -23.49 -20.20
CA GLU A 339 -40.97 -22.52 -19.26
C GLU A 339 -42.35 -23.00 -18.77
N ALA A 340 -42.95 -22.63 -17.63
CA ALA A 340 -42.74 -21.68 -16.53
C ALA A 340 -43.61 -22.18 -15.34
N ASP A 341 -43.31 -21.80 -14.09
CA ASP A 341 -44.23 -21.03 -13.21
C ASP A 341 -43.59 -20.80 -11.82
N TYR A 342 -43.75 -19.59 -11.27
CA TYR A 342 -43.22 -19.17 -9.97
C TYR A 342 -44.31 -19.21 -8.89
N PRO A 343 -43.95 -19.47 -7.61
CA PRO A 343 -44.52 -18.70 -6.51
C PRO A 343 -43.45 -17.88 -5.77
N LYS A 344 -43.91 -16.68 -5.42
CA LYS A 344 -43.20 -15.53 -4.86
C LYS A 344 -42.62 -15.77 -3.45
N GLY A 345 -41.46 -15.18 -3.17
CA GLY A 345 -41.09 -14.80 -1.80
C GLY A 345 -39.61 -14.57 -1.50
N LEU A 346 -39.06 -13.43 -1.96
CA LEU A 346 -38.08 -12.52 -1.29
C LEU A 346 -37.12 -11.87 -2.29
N SER A 347 -37.40 -10.60 -2.55
CA SER A 347 -36.64 -9.61 -3.30
C SER A 347 -35.22 -9.41 -2.74
N THR A 348 -34.20 -9.47 -3.60
CA THR A 348 -33.45 -8.28 -4.08
C THR A 348 -32.44 -8.70 -5.16
N ASN A 349 -32.86 -8.69 -6.43
CA ASN A 349 -32.01 -8.92 -7.61
C ASN A 349 -31.46 -7.62 -8.24
N MET A 350 -31.51 -6.49 -7.53
CA MET A 350 -31.08 -5.19 -8.07
C MET A 350 -29.55 -5.04 -8.09
N TRP A 351 -28.86 -5.56 -7.06
CA TRP A 351 -27.40 -5.42 -6.94
C TRP A 351 -26.62 -6.10 -8.08
N TRP A 352 -27.10 -7.25 -8.57
CA TRP A 352 -26.44 -8.01 -9.63
C TRP A 352 -26.66 -7.42 -11.04
N ALA A 353 -27.79 -6.76 -11.26
CA ALA A 353 -28.07 -6.09 -12.53
C ALA A 353 -27.25 -4.79 -12.66
N ASP A 354 -27.11 -4.03 -11.56
CA ASP A 354 -26.28 -2.82 -11.53
C ASP A 354 -24.78 -3.13 -11.60
N LEU A 355 -24.34 -4.26 -11.02
CA LEU A 355 -23.00 -4.79 -11.26
C LEU A 355 -22.80 -5.12 -12.75
N LYS A 356 -23.75 -5.78 -13.41
CA LYS A 356 -23.66 -6.09 -14.85
C LYS A 356 -23.60 -4.84 -15.72
N GLY A 357 -24.33 -3.78 -15.36
CA GLY A 357 -24.35 -2.51 -16.08
C GLY A 357 -23.06 -1.69 -15.95
N ALA A 358 -22.46 -1.67 -14.76
CA ALA A 358 -21.22 -0.93 -14.50
C ALA A 358 -19.93 -1.66 -14.93
N LEU A 359 -20.03 -2.95 -15.31
CA LEU A 359 -18.89 -3.86 -15.51
C LEU A 359 -18.78 -4.45 -16.93
N GLY A 360 -19.41 -3.81 -17.91
CA GLY A 360 -19.37 -4.24 -19.31
C GLY A 360 -17.96 -4.38 -19.89
N GLN A 361 -17.66 -5.57 -20.42
CA GLN A 361 -16.50 -5.98 -21.22
C GLN A 361 -15.13 -6.24 -20.53
N ARG A 362 -15.05 -6.49 -19.21
CA ARG A 362 -13.77 -6.95 -18.57
C ARG A 362 -13.93 -8.05 -17.51
N PHE A 363 -14.94 -8.91 -17.61
CA PHE A 363 -15.25 -9.93 -16.61
C PHE A 363 -14.99 -11.35 -17.10
N ASN A 364 -14.01 -12.02 -16.49
CA ASN A 364 -13.66 -13.42 -16.75
C ASN A 364 -14.49 -14.34 -15.83
N PHE A 365 -15.51 -14.99 -16.40
CA PHE A 365 -16.41 -15.91 -15.68
C PHE A 365 -15.68 -17.13 -15.08
N GLY A 366 -14.58 -17.59 -15.68
CA GLY A 366 -13.80 -18.73 -15.18
C GLY A 366 -13.03 -18.42 -13.89
N ALA A 367 -12.46 -17.22 -13.80
CA ALA A 367 -11.78 -16.74 -12.59
C ALA A 367 -12.76 -16.55 -11.42
N ILE A 368 -13.98 -16.09 -11.70
CA ILE A 368 -15.04 -15.92 -10.69
C ILE A 368 -15.59 -17.28 -10.23
N ALA A 369 -15.80 -18.23 -11.15
CA ALA A 369 -16.26 -19.58 -10.82
C ALA A 369 -15.23 -20.36 -9.99
N CYS A 370 -13.94 -20.30 -10.36
CA CYS A 370 -12.86 -20.91 -9.59
C CYS A 370 -12.70 -20.25 -8.21
N SER A 371 -12.78 -18.92 -8.14
CA SER A 371 -12.75 -18.19 -6.86
C SER A 371 -13.95 -18.55 -5.98
N ALA A 372 -15.16 -18.65 -6.55
CA ALA A 372 -16.36 -19.07 -5.81
C ALA A 372 -16.26 -20.52 -5.27
N ARG A 373 -15.65 -21.44 -6.03
CA ARG A 373 -15.39 -22.81 -5.56
C ARG A 373 -14.41 -22.85 -4.39
N VAL A 374 -13.32 -22.06 -4.46
CA VAL A 374 -12.34 -21.95 -3.36
C VAL A 374 -12.99 -21.34 -2.10
N LEU A 375 -13.88 -20.38 -2.25
CA LEU A 375 -14.60 -19.76 -1.12
C LEU A 375 -15.52 -20.73 -0.38
N THR A 376 -16.01 -21.78 -1.06
CA THR A 376 -17.05 -22.68 -0.53
C THR A 376 -16.52 -24.07 -0.18
N LYS A 377 -15.74 -24.70 -1.06
CA LYS A 377 -15.29 -26.10 -0.94
C LYS A 377 -13.78 -26.22 -0.71
N ASP A 378 -12.95 -25.58 -1.53
CA ASP A 378 -11.51 -25.87 -1.58
C ASP A 378 -10.64 -24.80 -0.90
N LYS A 379 -11.06 -24.37 0.30
CA LYS A 379 -10.45 -23.23 1.03
C LYS A 379 -8.95 -23.40 1.30
N HIS A 380 -8.50 -24.66 1.44
CA HIS A 380 -7.10 -25.00 1.71
C HIS A 380 -6.17 -24.61 0.55
N LEU A 381 -6.69 -24.54 -0.68
CA LEU A 381 -5.90 -24.14 -1.86
C LEU A 381 -5.51 -22.67 -1.84
N ALA A 382 -6.19 -21.81 -1.07
CA ALA A 382 -5.83 -20.40 -0.90
C ALA A 382 -4.80 -20.16 0.22
N LEU A 383 -4.44 -21.20 0.98
CA LEU A 383 -3.45 -21.10 2.04
C LEU A 383 -2.05 -21.38 1.47
N PRO A 384 -1.10 -20.46 1.59
CA PRO A 384 0.25 -20.69 1.07
C PRO A 384 1.03 -21.66 1.95
N HIS A 385 2.01 -22.34 1.36
CA HIS A 385 2.95 -23.16 2.13
C HIS A 385 3.88 -22.29 2.99
N VAL A 386 4.27 -21.12 2.47
CA VAL A 386 5.17 -20.17 3.13
C VAL A 386 4.66 -18.74 2.90
N SER A 387 4.77 -17.87 3.89
CA SER A 387 4.48 -16.44 3.76
C SER A 387 5.68 -15.61 4.19
N VAL A 388 6.08 -14.65 3.37
CA VAL A 388 7.23 -13.76 3.60
C VAL A 388 6.88 -12.33 3.20
N SER A 389 7.63 -11.35 3.68
CA SER A 389 7.38 -9.95 3.28
C SER A 389 7.67 -9.73 1.81
N ASP A 390 8.81 -10.21 1.31
CA ASP A 390 9.17 -10.20 -0.11
C ASP A 390 10.24 -11.25 -0.39
N ILE A 391 10.70 -11.33 -1.63
CA ILE A 391 11.61 -12.37 -2.09
C ILE A 391 13.00 -12.35 -1.41
N ARG A 392 13.37 -11.28 -0.68
CA ARG A 392 14.64 -11.22 0.06
C ARG A 392 14.67 -12.13 1.29
N TYR A 393 13.50 -12.49 1.78
CA TYR A 393 13.32 -13.42 2.89
C TYR A 393 13.36 -14.89 2.46
N ILE A 394 13.50 -15.17 1.17
CA ILE A 394 13.53 -16.54 0.67
C ILE A 394 14.99 -17.04 0.63
N ASP A 395 15.22 -18.21 1.23
CA ASP A 395 16.49 -18.92 1.16
C ASP A 395 16.57 -19.80 -0.09
N TRP A 396 17.03 -19.20 -1.21
CA TRP A 396 17.18 -19.90 -2.49
C TRP A 396 18.13 -21.10 -2.41
N PRO A 397 19.34 -20.99 -1.79
CA PRO A 397 20.22 -22.14 -1.61
C PRO A 397 19.55 -23.31 -0.89
N GLU A 398 18.80 -23.06 0.19
CA GLU A 398 18.11 -24.12 0.93
C GLU A 398 17.04 -24.80 0.08
N LEU A 399 16.25 -24.04 -0.68
CA LEU A 399 15.25 -24.60 -1.59
C LEU A 399 15.89 -25.48 -2.67
N HIS A 400 16.99 -25.03 -3.28
CA HIS A 400 17.72 -25.84 -4.25
C HIS A 400 18.32 -27.12 -3.61
N ARG A 401 18.86 -27.02 -2.40
CA ARG A 401 19.38 -28.18 -1.64
C ARG A 401 18.30 -29.22 -1.34
N ARG A 402 17.04 -28.80 -1.21
CA ARG A 402 15.87 -29.69 -1.05
C ARG A 402 15.45 -30.37 -2.36
N GLY A 403 16.03 -29.98 -3.49
CA GLY A 403 15.82 -30.60 -4.80
C GLY A 403 14.82 -29.86 -5.70
N PHE A 404 14.37 -28.66 -5.32
CA PHE A 404 13.56 -27.84 -6.23
C PHE A 404 14.40 -27.49 -7.48
N LYS A 405 13.75 -27.55 -8.65
CA LYS A 405 14.42 -27.43 -9.95
C LYS A 405 14.29 -26.05 -10.58
N GLY A 406 13.35 -25.22 -10.13
CA GLY A 406 13.16 -23.89 -10.70
C GLY A 406 12.09 -23.06 -9.99
N VAL A 407 12.09 -21.77 -10.33
CA VAL A 407 11.22 -20.77 -9.70
C VAL A 407 10.35 -20.05 -10.74
N VAL A 408 9.06 -19.98 -10.46
CA VAL A 408 8.06 -19.24 -11.23
C VAL A 408 7.60 -18.06 -10.41
N PHE A 409 7.81 -16.86 -10.94
CA PHE A 409 7.38 -15.61 -10.30
C PHE A 409 6.12 -15.07 -10.96
N ASP A 410 5.17 -14.59 -10.15
CA ASP A 410 4.28 -13.54 -10.63
C ASP A 410 5.06 -12.24 -10.89
N LYS A 411 4.50 -11.37 -11.73
CA LYS A 411 5.11 -10.10 -12.10
C LYS A 411 4.68 -8.99 -11.14
N ASP A 412 3.39 -8.66 -11.17
CA ASP A 412 2.87 -7.41 -10.61
C ASP A 412 2.75 -7.56 -9.10
N ASN A 413 3.31 -6.60 -8.35
CA ASN A 413 3.39 -6.65 -6.90
C ASN A 413 4.20 -7.82 -6.30
N THR A 414 4.95 -8.55 -7.14
CA THR A 414 5.89 -9.60 -6.70
C THR A 414 7.33 -9.28 -7.09
N LEU A 415 7.58 -8.99 -8.38
CA LEU A 415 8.90 -8.55 -8.88
C LEU A 415 8.92 -7.06 -9.24
N THR A 416 7.81 -6.54 -9.75
CA THR A 416 7.67 -5.14 -10.16
C THR A 416 6.55 -4.48 -9.35
N VAL A 417 6.62 -3.16 -9.15
CA VAL A 417 5.41 -2.42 -8.77
C VAL A 417 4.35 -2.56 -9.87
N PRO A 418 3.05 -2.32 -9.59
CA PRO A 418 1.99 -2.47 -10.59
C PRO A 418 2.33 -1.73 -11.88
N TYR A 419 2.06 -2.34 -13.03
CA TYR A 419 2.24 -1.75 -14.38
C TYR A 419 3.69 -1.38 -14.77
N SER A 420 4.66 -1.48 -13.87
CA SER A 420 6.07 -1.30 -14.19
C SER A 420 6.63 -2.50 -14.96
N LEU A 421 7.64 -2.23 -15.78
CA LEU A 421 8.45 -3.23 -16.46
C LEU A 421 9.84 -3.37 -15.84
N THR A 422 10.16 -2.56 -14.83
CA THR A 422 11.43 -2.58 -14.13
C THR A 422 11.33 -3.34 -12.81
N LEU A 423 12.41 -4.06 -12.48
CA LEU A 423 12.54 -4.73 -11.19
C LEU A 423 12.44 -3.72 -10.04
N TRP A 424 11.72 -4.07 -8.98
CA TRP A 424 11.72 -3.29 -7.77
C TRP A 424 13.11 -3.31 -7.12
N GLY A 425 13.75 -2.14 -7.05
CA GLY A 425 15.17 -1.99 -6.71
C GLY A 425 15.67 -2.83 -5.52
N PRO A 426 14.98 -2.82 -4.36
CA PRO A 426 15.38 -3.63 -3.21
C PRO A 426 15.52 -5.13 -3.47
N LEU A 427 14.82 -5.69 -4.47
CA LEU A 427 14.80 -7.12 -4.74
C LEU A 427 16.02 -7.59 -5.56
N GLY A 428 16.81 -6.67 -6.11
CA GLY A 428 17.91 -6.98 -7.04
C GLY A 428 18.90 -8.03 -6.53
N SER A 429 19.35 -7.89 -5.29
CA SER A 429 20.31 -8.83 -4.69
C SER A 429 19.74 -10.23 -4.52
N SER A 430 18.48 -10.34 -4.07
CA SER A 430 17.82 -11.63 -3.90
C SER A 430 17.52 -12.30 -5.24
N LEU A 431 17.08 -11.53 -6.24
CA LEU A 431 16.83 -12.05 -7.58
C LEU A 431 18.14 -12.54 -8.24
N GLN A 432 19.25 -11.81 -8.05
CA GLN A 432 20.56 -12.23 -8.54
C GLN A 432 21.03 -13.51 -7.84
N GLN A 433 20.78 -13.64 -6.53
CA GLN A 433 21.07 -14.88 -5.81
C GLN A 433 20.22 -16.05 -6.35
N CYS A 434 18.92 -15.83 -6.58
CA CYS A 434 18.05 -16.83 -7.19
C CYS A 434 18.61 -17.29 -8.54
N LYS A 435 18.99 -16.35 -9.42
CA LYS A 435 19.68 -16.64 -10.69
C LYS A 435 20.98 -17.41 -10.54
N SER A 436 21.78 -17.10 -9.52
CA SER A 436 23.03 -17.84 -9.27
C SER A 436 22.79 -19.29 -8.82
N VAL A 437 21.64 -19.57 -8.21
CA VAL A 437 21.29 -20.90 -7.67
C VAL A 437 20.58 -21.75 -8.71
N PHE A 438 19.56 -21.20 -9.38
CA PHE A 438 18.72 -21.92 -10.34
C PHE A 438 19.13 -21.71 -11.80
N GLY A 439 20.09 -20.82 -12.07
CA GLY A 439 20.59 -20.57 -13.43
C GLY A 439 19.46 -20.13 -14.38
N PRO A 440 19.29 -20.82 -15.53
CA PRO A 440 18.24 -20.51 -16.50
C PRO A 440 16.84 -20.96 -16.05
N ASP A 441 16.73 -21.78 -15.02
CA ASP A 441 15.47 -22.36 -14.54
C ASP A 441 14.72 -21.37 -13.63
N ILE A 442 14.43 -20.20 -14.20
CA ILE A 442 13.59 -19.16 -13.60
C ILE A 442 12.71 -18.56 -14.68
N ALA A 443 11.42 -18.40 -14.38
CA ALA A 443 10.46 -17.81 -15.31
C ALA A 443 9.48 -16.88 -14.62
N VAL A 444 8.87 -16.00 -15.40
CA VAL A 444 7.70 -15.20 -15.00
C VAL A 444 6.44 -15.80 -15.62
N PHE A 445 5.39 -15.92 -14.82
CA PHE A 445 4.06 -16.35 -15.27
C PHE A 445 3.01 -15.37 -14.73
N SER A 446 2.54 -14.46 -15.59
CA SER A 446 1.75 -13.29 -15.19
C SER A 446 0.38 -13.24 -15.87
N ASN A 447 -0.60 -12.66 -15.18
CA ASN A 447 -1.93 -12.37 -15.69
C ASN A 447 -2.01 -11.10 -16.55
N SER A 448 -0.90 -10.38 -16.74
CA SER A 448 -0.83 -9.14 -17.52
C SER A 448 0.16 -9.23 -18.70
N ALA A 449 1.37 -9.75 -18.46
CA ALA A 449 2.40 -9.98 -19.48
C ALA A 449 2.49 -11.47 -19.83
N GLY A 450 2.53 -11.81 -21.12
CA GLY A 450 2.57 -13.21 -21.57
C GLY A 450 1.20 -13.89 -21.74
N LEU A 451 0.13 -13.34 -21.18
CA LEU A 451 -1.23 -13.83 -21.40
C LEU A 451 -1.75 -13.36 -22.76
N TYR A 452 -2.07 -14.28 -23.66
CA TYR A 452 -2.50 -13.97 -25.03
C TYR A 452 -3.65 -12.96 -25.09
N GLU A 453 -4.63 -13.02 -24.17
CA GLU A 453 -5.75 -12.06 -24.10
C GLU A 453 -5.33 -10.60 -23.94
N TYR A 454 -4.18 -10.32 -23.30
CA TYR A 454 -3.72 -8.95 -22.98
C TYR A 454 -2.37 -8.59 -23.62
N ASP A 455 -1.68 -9.56 -24.22
CA ASP A 455 -0.35 -9.46 -24.81
C ASP A 455 -0.27 -10.35 -26.08
N HIS A 456 -1.21 -10.13 -27.01
CA HIS A 456 -1.38 -10.94 -28.22
C HIS A 456 -0.11 -11.08 -29.08
N ASP A 457 0.66 -10.00 -29.20
CA ASP A 457 1.90 -9.96 -29.98
C ASP A 457 3.15 -10.31 -29.14
N GLY A 458 2.97 -10.48 -27.84
CA GLY A 458 4.00 -10.77 -26.86
C GLY A 458 4.97 -9.62 -26.57
N SER A 459 4.66 -8.40 -26.99
CA SER A 459 5.51 -7.21 -26.82
C SER A 459 5.85 -6.94 -25.37
N LYS A 460 4.85 -6.93 -24.47
CA LYS A 460 5.05 -6.59 -23.05
C LYS A 460 6.01 -7.54 -22.37
N ALA A 461 5.89 -8.82 -22.67
CA ALA A 461 6.77 -9.77 -22.04
C ALA A 461 8.15 -9.88 -22.71
N ARG A 462 8.34 -9.46 -23.97
CA ARG A 462 9.69 -9.26 -24.53
C ARG A 462 10.39 -8.07 -23.87
N GLU A 463 9.65 -7.00 -23.63
CA GLU A 463 10.17 -5.82 -22.92
C GLU A 463 10.55 -6.16 -21.48
N LEU A 464 9.67 -6.89 -20.78
CA LEU A 464 9.97 -7.39 -19.44
C LEU A 464 11.20 -8.31 -19.43
N GLU A 465 11.27 -9.27 -20.37
CA GLU A 465 12.44 -10.14 -20.54
C GLU A 465 13.74 -9.34 -20.69
N GLY A 466 13.73 -8.27 -21.49
CA GLY A 466 14.88 -7.39 -21.66
C GLY A 466 15.25 -6.63 -20.40
N ALA A 467 14.25 -6.20 -19.61
CA ALA A 467 14.46 -5.40 -18.41
C ALA A 467 14.95 -6.22 -17.20
N ILE A 468 14.37 -7.40 -16.96
CA ILE A 468 14.69 -8.22 -15.77
C ILE A 468 15.62 -9.40 -16.10
N GLY A 469 15.79 -9.76 -17.37
CA GLY A 469 16.61 -10.90 -17.79
C GLY A 469 16.08 -12.24 -17.29
N ILE A 470 14.75 -12.43 -17.29
CA ILE A 470 14.05 -13.67 -16.92
C ILE A 470 12.98 -13.92 -17.98
N LYS A 471 12.86 -15.17 -18.44
CA LYS A 471 11.90 -15.55 -19.49
C LYS A 471 10.46 -15.43 -19.01
N VAL A 472 9.56 -14.95 -19.87
CA VAL A 472 8.14 -14.89 -19.55
C VAL A 472 7.39 -15.96 -20.33
N ILE A 473 6.74 -16.86 -19.60
CA ILE A 473 5.97 -17.95 -20.19
C ILE A 473 4.71 -17.38 -20.84
N ARG A 474 4.46 -17.80 -22.09
CA ARG A 474 3.28 -17.41 -22.86
C ARG A 474 2.17 -18.41 -22.66
N HIS A 475 0.97 -17.94 -22.39
CA HIS A 475 -0.15 -18.80 -22.02
C HIS A 475 -1.48 -18.21 -22.43
N LYS A 476 -2.48 -19.08 -22.58
CA LYS A 476 -3.83 -18.70 -23.06
C LYS A 476 -4.83 -18.55 -21.92
N VAL A 477 -4.57 -19.17 -20.78
CA VAL A 477 -5.53 -19.27 -19.68
C VAL A 477 -5.02 -18.48 -18.49
N LYS A 478 -5.85 -17.55 -18.01
CA LYS A 478 -5.55 -16.69 -16.87
C LYS A 478 -5.59 -17.46 -15.54
N LYS A 479 -4.60 -17.24 -14.66
CA LYS A 479 -4.62 -17.73 -13.26
C LYS A 479 -5.87 -17.22 -12.52
N PRO A 480 -6.52 -18.03 -11.67
CA PRO A 480 -6.07 -19.34 -11.20
C PRO A 480 -6.48 -20.53 -12.09
N ALA A 481 -7.14 -20.29 -13.22
CA ALA A 481 -7.54 -21.37 -14.12
C ALA A 481 -6.34 -21.88 -14.95
N GLY A 482 -6.47 -23.08 -15.50
CA GLY A 482 -5.47 -23.71 -16.36
C GLY A 482 -4.64 -24.79 -15.65
N THR A 483 -3.91 -25.57 -16.45
CA THR A 483 -2.94 -26.57 -15.98
C THR A 483 -1.54 -25.95 -15.97
N ALA A 484 -0.56 -26.67 -15.42
CA ALA A 484 0.85 -26.27 -15.43
C ALA A 484 1.61 -26.69 -16.70
N GLU A 485 0.94 -27.18 -17.75
CA GLU A 485 1.58 -27.79 -18.92
C GLU A 485 2.61 -26.89 -19.60
N GLU A 486 2.30 -25.59 -19.82
CA GLU A 486 3.27 -24.67 -20.42
C GLU A 486 4.49 -24.42 -19.53
N ILE A 487 4.29 -24.46 -18.21
CA ILE A 487 5.35 -24.31 -17.21
C ILE A 487 6.20 -25.59 -17.19
N GLU A 488 5.59 -26.76 -17.02
CA GLU A 488 6.30 -28.04 -16.99
C GLU A 488 7.11 -28.28 -18.26
N LYS A 489 6.57 -27.87 -19.43
CA LYS A 489 7.29 -27.90 -20.70
C LYS A 489 8.49 -26.96 -20.72
N HIS A 490 8.38 -25.76 -20.14
CA HIS A 490 9.47 -24.80 -20.06
C HIS A 490 10.63 -25.32 -19.20
N PHE A 491 10.31 -25.93 -18.05
CA PHE A 491 11.30 -26.41 -17.08
C PHE A 491 11.73 -27.87 -17.27
N GLY A 492 11.05 -28.63 -18.13
CA GLY A 492 11.33 -30.05 -18.34
C GLY A 492 11.09 -30.94 -17.11
N CYS A 493 10.25 -30.50 -16.16
CA CYS A 493 9.93 -31.27 -14.96
C CYS A 493 8.52 -30.96 -14.44
N LYS A 494 8.01 -31.83 -13.57
CA LYS A 494 6.69 -31.66 -12.96
C LYS A 494 6.64 -30.45 -12.04
N ALA A 495 5.49 -29.79 -11.98
CA ALA A 495 5.21 -28.65 -11.11
C ALA A 495 5.49 -28.91 -9.63
N SER A 496 5.41 -30.17 -9.18
CA SER A 496 5.79 -30.59 -7.82
C SER A 496 7.27 -30.44 -7.47
N HIS A 497 8.12 -30.09 -8.45
CA HIS A 497 9.54 -29.76 -8.25
C HIS A 497 9.80 -28.26 -8.46
N LEU A 498 8.75 -27.46 -8.63
CA LEU A 498 8.83 -26.03 -8.92
C LEU A 498 8.21 -25.20 -7.79
N ILE A 499 8.64 -23.95 -7.73
CA ILE A 499 8.19 -22.99 -6.72
C ILE A 499 7.37 -21.90 -7.41
N MET A 500 6.18 -21.61 -6.92
CA MET A 500 5.33 -20.50 -7.36
C MET A 500 5.38 -19.39 -6.31
N VAL A 501 5.88 -18.21 -6.70
CA VAL A 501 6.01 -17.03 -5.84
C VAL A 501 5.06 -15.95 -6.35
N GLY A 502 4.18 -15.44 -5.50
CA GLY A 502 3.23 -14.39 -5.87
C GLY A 502 2.60 -13.71 -4.67
N ASP A 503 1.81 -12.68 -4.90
CA ASP A 503 1.28 -11.79 -3.85
C ASP A 503 -0.24 -11.93 -3.63
N ARG A 504 -0.91 -12.80 -4.41
CA ARG A 504 -2.36 -12.99 -4.33
C ARG A 504 -2.76 -14.42 -3.94
N PRO A 505 -3.47 -14.61 -2.81
CA PRO A 505 -3.96 -15.92 -2.41
C PRO A 505 -4.90 -16.57 -3.41
N LEU A 506 -5.86 -15.84 -3.99
CA LEU A 506 -6.87 -16.45 -4.86
C LEU A 506 -6.42 -16.65 -6.32
N THR A 507 -5.25 -16.14 -6.70
CA THR A 507 -4.67 -16.37 -8.03
C THR A 507 -3.41 -17.23 -7.95
N ASP A 508 -2.33 -16.72 -7.38
CA ASP A 508 -1.01 -17.36 -7.46
C ASP A 508 -0.94 -18.60 -6.57
N ILE A 509 -1.45 -18.47 -5.34
CA ILE A 509 -1.43 -19.56 -4.36
C ILE A 509 -2.42 -20.65 -4.75
N VAL A 510 -3.64 -20.28 -5.17
CA VAL A 510 -4.61 -21.25 -5.69
C VAL A 510 -4.06 -21.97 -6.92
N TYR A 511 -3.52 -21.25 -7.90
CA TYR A 511 -2.94 -21.87 -9.11
C TYR A 511 -1.80 -22.82 -8.75
N GLY A 512 -0.90 -22.38 -7.88
CA GLY A 512 0.25 -23.18 -7.45
C GLY A 512 -0.18 -24.43 -6.70
N ASN A 513 -1.07 -24.31 -5.72
CA ASN A 513 -1.55 -25.45 -4.93
C ASN A 513 -2.38 -26.43 -5.78
N GLN A 514 -3.18 -25.93 -6.74
CA GLN A 514 -3.95 -26.77 -7.66
C GLN A 514 -3.07 -27.64 -8.55
N ASN A 515 -1.91 -27.12 -8.96
CA ASN A 515 -0.98 -27.80 -9.85
C ASN A 515 0.20 -28.47 -9.11
N GLY A 516 0.23 -28.42 -7.77
CA GLY A 516 1.21 -29.12 -6.94
C GLY A 516 2.53 -28.39 -6.69
N PHE A 517 2.64 -27.09 -7.00
CA PHE A 517 3.83 -26.29 -6.69
C PHE A 517 4.03 -26.11 -5.18
N LEU A 518 5.28 -25.86 -4.76
CA LEU A 518 5.50 -25.15 -3.51
C LEU A 518 5.07 -23.69 -3.69
N THR A 519 4.20 -23.18 -2.82
CA THR A 519 3.65 -21.82 -2.93
C THR A 519 4.20 -20.90 -1.84
N ILE A 520 4.77 -19.77 -2.27
CA ILE A 520 5.29 -18.73 -1.39
C ILE A 520 4.50 -17.45 -1.63
N LEU A 521 3.78 -16.99 -0.61
CA LEU A 521 3.04 -15.73 -0.65
C LEU A 521 3.93 -14.57 -0.18
N THR A 522 4.09 -13.56 -1.02
CA THR A 522 4.73 -12.29 -0.67
C THR A 522 3.70 -11.22 -0.29
N GLU A 523 4.12 -10.20 0.46
CA GLU A 523 3.31 -8.99 0.58
C GLU A 523 3.40 -8.16 -0.71
N PRO A 524 2.34 -7.43 -1.10
CA PRO A 524 2.37 -6.62 -2.31
C PRO A 524 3.37 -5.46 -2.17
N LEU A 525 4.25 -5.31 -3.16
CA LEU A 525 5.30 -4.28 -3.16
C LEU A 525 4.75 -2.84 -3.06
N SER A 526 3.66 -2.54 -3.77
CA SER A 526 2.99 -1.23 -3.71
C SER A 526 1.48 -1.34 -3.97
N LEU A 527 0.70 -0.62 -3.16
CA LEU A 527 -0.75 -0.46 -3.38
C LEU A 527 -1.10 0.91 -3.97
N ALA A 528 -0.11 1.74 -4.29
CA ALA A 528 -0.33 3.14 -4.68
C ALA A 528 -1.04 3.26 -6.05
N GLU A 529 -0.65 2.41 -6.99
CA GLU A 529 -1.15 2.45 -8.37
C GLU A 529 -2.26 1.43 -8.66
N GLU A 530 -2.62 0.58 -7.69
CA GLU A 530 -3.70 -0.39 -7.89
C GLU A 530 -5.09 0.27 -7.87
N PRO A 531 -6.00 -0.11 -8.79
CA PRO A 531 -7.37 0.37 -8.79
C PRO A 531 -8.08 0.08 -7.45
N PHE A 532 -8.95 0.99 -7.01
CA PHE A 532 -9.65 0.89 -5.73
C PHE A 532 -10.37 -0.46 -5.54
N ILE A 533 -11.06 -0.95 -6.58
CA ILE A 533 -11.76 -2.25 -6.57
C ILE A 533 -10.79 -3.40 -6.29
N VAL A 534 -9.63 -3.39 -6.95
CA VAL A 534 -8.57 -4.41 -6.79
C VAL A 534 -8.07 -4.41 -5.35
N ARG A 535 -7.91 -3.24 -4.74
CA ARG A 535 -7.52 -3.10 -3.32
C ARG A 535 -8.58 -3.63 -2.35
N GLN A 536 -9.87 -3.43 -2.64
CA GLN A 536 -10.94 -4.00 -1.82
C GLN A 536 -10.99 -5.53 -1.92
N VAL A 537 -10.82 -6.07 -3.12
CA VAL A 537 -10.74 -7.53 -3.35
C VAL A 537 -9.57 -8.12 -2.55
N ARG A 538 -8.38 -7.52 -2.59
CA ARG A 538 -7.23 -7.97 -1.78
C ARG A 538 -7.52 -7.99 -0.28
N LYS A 539 -8.17 -6.94 0.24
CA LYS A 539 -8.57 -6.88 1.65
C LYS A 539 -9.51 -8.04 2.00
N LEU A 540 -10.46 -8.34 1.12
CA LEU A 540 -11.38 -9.47 1.27
C LEU A 540 -10.63 -10.81 1.25
N GLU A 541 -9.78 -11.04 0.25
CA GLU A 541 -8.98 -12.26 0.10
C GLU A 541 -8.14 -12.52 1.36
N THR A 542 -7.38 -11.50 1.79
CA THR A 542 -6.51 -11.58 2.97
C THR A 542 -7.31 -11.83 4.24
N SER A 543 -8.47 -11.19 4.39
CA SER A 543 -9.35 -11.39 5.54
C SER A 543 -9.90 -12.82 5.61
N LEU A 544 -10.29 -13.38 4.46
CA LEU A 544 -10.80 -14.74 4.35
C LEU A 544 -9.72 -15.78 4.67
N VAL A 545 -8.54 -15.64 4.08
CA VAL A 545 -7.37 -16.51 4.34
C VAL A 545 -7.00 -16.49 5.83
N ASN A 546 -6.88 -15.30 6.41
CA ASN A 546 -6.60 -15.15 7.84
C ASN A 546 -7.69 -15.76 8.72
N ARG A 547 -8.96 -15.62 8.34
CA ARG A 547 -10.08 -16.23 9.05
C ARG A 547 -10.02 -17.75 9.00
N TRP A 548 -9.67 -18.34 7.87
CA TRP A 548 -9.54 -19.79 7.73
C TRP A 548 -8.34 -20.32 8.50
N PHE A 549 -7.20 -19.63 8.45
CA PHE A 549 -6.01 -19.97 9.23
C PHE A 549 -6.31 -19.95 10.75
N ARG A 550 -6.99 -18.89 11.25
CA ARG A 550 -7.42 -18.80 12.65
C ARG A 550 -8.43 -19.88 13.06
N LYS A 551 -9.19 -20.42 12.12
CA LYS A 551 -10.09 -21.56 12.34
C LYS A 551 -9.38 -22.91 12.31
N GLY A 552 -8.05 -22.92 12.21
CA GLY A 552 -7.24 -24.15 12.21
C GLY A 552 -7.14 -24.84 10.86
N LEU A 553 -7.58 -24.20 9.77
CA LEU A 553 -7.37 -24.74 8.43
C LEU A 553 -5.87 -24.70 8.11
N LYS A 554 -5.32 -25.84 7.68
CA LYS A 554 -3.90 -25.97 7.33
C LYS A 554 -3.72 -25.89 5.81
N PRO A 555 -2.57 -25.36 5.34
CA PRO A 555 -2.22 -25.44 3.93
C PRO A 555 -2.05 -26.91 3.50
N THR A 556 -2.08 -27.14 2.19
CA THR A 556 -1.65 -28.41 1.62
C THR A 556 -0.22 -28.73 2.07
N SER A 557 0.07 -30.00 2.36
CA SER A 557 1.44 -30.40 2.65
C SER A 557 2.24 -30.57 1.37
N HIS A 558 3.44 -29.99 1.30
CA HIS A 558 4.38 -30.25 0.22
C HIS A 558 5.47 -31.21 0.71
N TRP A 559 5.65 -32.35 0.02
CA TRP A 559 6.52 -33.44 0.49
C TRP A 559 8.01 -33.05 0.57
N MET A 560 8.47 -32.11 -0.27
CA MET A 560 9.86 -31.59 -0.23
C MET A 560 10.10 -30.56 0.88
N LEU A 561 9.04 -30.00 1.47
CA LEU A 561 9.14 -28.96 2.50
C LEU A 561 8.07 -29.18 3.59
N PRO A 562 8.28 -30.14 4.50
CA PRO A 562 7.33 -30.44 5.57
C PRO A 562 7.23 -29.31 6.62
N ASP A 563 8.25 -28.46 6.73
CA ASP A 563 8.26 -27.26 7.57
C ASP A 563 8.67 -26.04 6.75
N GLY A 564 7.69 -25.16 6.51
CA GLY A 564 7.86 -23.96 5.69
C GLY A 564 8.81 -22.91 6.28
N MET A 565 9.09 -22.94 7.58
CA MET A 565 10.00 -21.97 8.21
C MET A 565 11.47 -22.19 7.82
N GLN A 566 11.81 -23.38 7.32
CA GLN A 566 13.20 -23.75 7.01
C GLN A 566 13.75 -23.03 5.78
N CYS A 567 12.90 -22.52 4.89
CA CYS A 567 13.32 -21.77 3.70
C CYS A 567 13.15 -20.24 3.86
N VAL A 568 12.88 -19.75 5.07
CA VAL A 568 12.76 -18.32 5.38
C VAL A 568 14.02 -17.85 6.09
N LYS A 569 14.67 -16.82 5.53
CA LYS A 569 15.83 -16.15 6.11
C LYS A 569 15.49 -14.70 6.49
N HIS A 570 16.32 -14.11 7.34
CA HIS A 570 16.26 -12.69 7.66
C HIS A 570 17.29 -11.93 6.83
N PRO A 571 16.86 -11.14 5.82
CA PRO A 571 17.80 -10.33 5.05
C PRO A 571 18.39 -9.22 5.95
N PRO A 572 19.61 -8.73 5.63
CA PRO A 572 20.16 -7.57 6.32
C PRO A 572 19.20 -6.37 6.23
N PRO A 573 19.18 -5.47 7.23
CA PRO A 573 18.40 -4.23 7.17
C PRO A 573 18.76 -3.46 5.88
N LEU A 574 17.73 -2.92 5.21
CA LEU A 574 17.92 -2.05 4.05
C LEU A 574 18.54 -0.71 4.45
#